data_AF-N8WQK1-F1
#
_entry.id   AF-N8WQK1-F1
#
_cell.length_a   1.000
_cell.length_b   1.000
_cell.length_c   1.000
_cell.angle_alpha   90.00
_cell.angle_beta   90.00
_cell.angle_gamma   90.00
#
_symmetry.space_group_name_H-M   'P 1'
#
loop_
_entity.id
_entity.type
_entity.pdbx_description
1 polymer ?
#
loop_
_entity_poly.entity_id
_entity_poly.type
_entity_poly.pdbx_seq_one_letter_code
_entity_poly.pdbx_strand_id
1 'polypeptide(L)'
;MDKLTQDQVNDAMTKTYGNRKNFMAAVKKYGLGAAVSAALVTNANAASIDVTSVVGTITDGVTTVSSIGLAVLSLVVVIKVFKWARSAM
;
A
#
# COMPACT_ATOMS: atom_id res chain seq x y z
N MET A 1 2.18 -29.76 6.07
CA MET A 1 3.35 -28.89 6.32
C MET A 1 4.04 -28.71 4.99
N ASP A 2 3.62 -27.72 4.21
CA ASP A 2 4.29 -27.39 2.96
C ASP A 2 5.72 -26.94 3.29
N LYS A 3 6.70 -27.66 2.75
CA LYS A 3 8.11 -27.38 3.00
C LYS A 3 8.43 -26.05 2.32
N LEU A 4 8.93 -25.08 3.08
CA LEU A 4 9.46 -23.84 2.53
C LEU A 4 10.49 -24.18 1.46
N THR A 5 10.25 -23.70 0.24
CA THR A 5 11.17 -23.93 -0.88
C THR A 5 12.49 -23.18 -0.62
N GLN A 6 13.61 -23.69 -1.15
CA GLN A 6 14.92 -23.05 -0.96
C GLN A 6 14.92 -21.59 -1.44
N ASP A 7 14.14 -21.29 -2.47
CA ASP A 7 14.02 -19.95 -3.03
C ASP A 7 13.33 -18.99 -2.06
N GLN A 8 12.29 -19.43 -1.35
CA GLN A 8 11.64 -18.62 -0.31
C GLN A 8 12.56 -18.33 0.86
N VAL A 9 13.39 -19.30 1.25
CA VAL A 9 14.37 -19.12 2.33
C VAL A 9 15.47 -18.16 1.88
N ASN A 10 15.96 -18.29 0.65
CA ASN A 10 16.98 -17.40 0.08
C ASN A 10 16.47 -15.96 -0.09
N ASP A 11 15.22 -15.78 -0.52
CA ASP A 11 14.58 -14.47 -0.63
C ASP A 11 14.39 -13.83 0.76
N ALA A 12 13.87 -14.59 1.73
CA ALA A 12 13.74 -14.15 3.11
C ALA A 12 15.08 -13.71 3.72
N MET A 13 16.15 -14.49 3.52
CA MET A 13 17.49 -14.17 4.00
C MET A 13 18.06 -12.92 3.32
N THR A 14 17.83 -12.75 2.01
CA THR A 14 18.29 -11.59 1.25
C THR A 14 17.55 -10.33 1.69
N LYS A 15 16.25 -10.42 1.94
CA LYS A 15 15.42 -9.29 2.42
C LYS A 15 15.75 -8.87 3.85
N THR A 16 15.97 -9.82 4.76
CA THR A 16 16.25 -9.52 6.17
C THR A 16 17.69 -9.02 6.39
N TYR A 17 18.67 -9.58 5.68
CA TYR A 17 20.09 -9.26 5.90
C TYR A 17 20.71 -8.37 4.81
N GLY A 18 20.02 -8.18 3.68
CA GLY A 18 20.45 -7.38 2.54
C GLY A 18 21.56 -8.03 1.70
N ASN A 19 22.58 -8.59 2.37
CA ASN A 19 23.70 -9.24 1.71
C ASN A 19 24.24 -10.42 2.54
N ARG A 20 24.87 -11.40 1.87
CA ARG A 20 25.41 -12.63 2.46
C ARG A 20 26.42 -12.36 3.59
N LYS A 21 27.16 -11.25 3.54
CA LYS A 21 28.12 -10.87 4.60
C LYS A 21 27.42 -10.60 5.95
N ASN A 22 26.29 -9.92 5.93
CA ASN A 22 25.52 -9.61 7.14
C ASN A 22 24.82 -10.86 7.69
N PHE A 23 24.32 -11.71 6.79
CA PHE A 23 23.78 -13.02 7.16
C PHE A 23 24.86 -13.88 7.85
N MET A 24 26.05 -13.99 7.26
CA MET A 24 27.16 -14.74 7.86
C MET A 24 27.64 -14.14 9.19
N ALA A 25 27.61 -12.81 9.34
CA ALA A 25 27.88 -12.16 10.62
C ALA A 25 26.83 -12.53 11.67
N ALA A 26 25.54 -12.57 11.30
CA ALA A 26 24.46 -13.00 12.19
C ALA A 26 24.57 -14.50 12.55
N VAL A 27 24.89 -15.36 11.58
CA VAL A 27 25.14 -16.80 11.82
C VAL A 27 26.33 -17.00 12.75
N LYS A 28 27.42 -16.26 12.58
CA LYS A 28 28.61 -16.36 13.43
C LYS A 28 28.34 -15.90 14.86
N LYS A 29 27.44 -14.93 15.06
CA LYS A 29 27.14 -14.34 16.36
C LYS A 29 26.02 -15.07 17.11
N TYR A 30 25.01 -15.57 16.41
CA TYR A 30 23.77 -16.10 16.99
C TYR A 30 23.46 -17.55 16.59
N GLY A 31 24.24 -18.12 15.67
CA GLY A 31 24.01 -19.46 15.12
C GLY A 31 23.04 -19.47 13.94
N LEU A 32 23.13 -20.52 13.11
CA LEU A 32 22.34 -20.67 11.88
C LEU A 32 20.84 -20.72 12.16
N GLY A 33 20.42 -21.48 13.18
CA GLY A 33 19.00 -21.63 13.53
C GLY A 33 18.34 -20.30 13.91
N ALA A 34 19.03 -19.46 14.68
CA ALA A 34 18.52 -18.14 15.07
C ALA A 34 18.47 -17.16 13.90
N ALA A 35 19.51 -17.14 13.04
CA ALA A 35 19.55 -16.26 11.88
C ALA A 35 18.45 -16.60 10.85
N VAL A 36 18.25 -17.88 10.58
CA VAL A 36 17.19 -18.35 9.67
C VAL A 36 15.81 -18.10 10.28
N SER A 37 15.63 -18.37 11.58
CA SER A 37 14.35 -18.10 12.26
C SER A 37 14.00 -16.61 12.28
N ALA A 38 14.97 -15.73 12.53
CA ALA A 38 14.74 -14.28 12.49
C ALA A 38 14.36 -13.79 11.08
N ALA A 39 14.98 -14.34 10.04
CA ALA A 39 14.58 -14.06 8.66
C ALA A 39 13.15 -14.55 8.39
N LEU A 40 12.80 -15.76 8.80
CA LEU A 40 11.46 -16.31 8.58
C LEU A 40 10.37 -15.57 9.37
N VAL A 41 10.64 -15.17 10.62
CA VAL A 41 9.70 -14.43 11.47
C VAL A 41 9.49 -12.99 10.99
N THR A 42 10.54 -12.33 10.50
CA THR A 42 10.39 -10.98 9.91
C THR A 42 9.59 -11.00 8.60
N ASN A 43 9.60 -12.12 7.86
CA ASN A 43 8.78 -12.33 6.67
C ASN A 43 7.33 -12.77 6.97
N ALA A 44 7.00 -13.14 8.21
CA ALA A 44 5.61 -13.44 8.59
C ALA A 44 4.68 -12.21 8.49
N ASN A 45 5.24 -10.99 8.56
CA ASN A 45 4.53 -9.74 8.32
C ASN A 45 4.55 -9.29 6.85
N ALA A 46 5.15 -10.06 5.94
CA ALA A 46 5.18 -9.79 4.51
C ALA A 46 4.04 -10.51 3.74
N ALA A 47 3.04 -11.02 4.45
CA ALA A 47 1.78 -11.37 3.80
C ALA A 47 1.19 -10.09 3.21
N SER A 48 0.94 -10.09 1.90
CA SER A 48 0.25 -9.00 1.22
C SER A 48 -1.06 -8.71 1.94
N ILE A 49 -1.18 -7.51 2.50
CA ILE A 49 -2.44 -7.07 3.10
C ILE A 49 -3.41 -6.87 1.94
N ASP A 50 -4.46 -7.70 1.89
CA ASP A 50 -5.52 -7.52 0.92
C ASP A 50 -6.31 -6.25 1.26
N VAL A 51 -6.01 -5.19 0.51
CA VAL A 51 -6.66 -3.88 0.62
C VAL A 51 -7.79 -3.71 -0.40
N THR A 52 -8.17 -4.76 -1.14
CA THR A 52 -9.18 -4.68 -2.21
C THR A 52 -10.51 -4.13 -1.70
N SER A 53 -10.94 -4.59 -0.51
CA SER A 53 -12.16 -4.09 0.14
C SER A 53 -12.08 -2.60 0.52
N VAL A 54 -10.91 -2.16 1.01
CA VAL A 54 -10.66 -0.75 1.35
C VAL A 54 -10.70 0.12 0.10
N VAL A 55 -10.05 -0.31 -0.98
CA VAL A 55 -10.06 0.38 -2.27
C VAL A 55 -11.46 0.45 -2.85
N GLY A 56 -12.26 -0.61 -2.72
CA GLY A 56 -13.67 -0.63 -3.13
C GLY A 56 -14.49 0.41 -2.38
N THR A 57 -14.39 0.43 -1.06
CA THR A 57 -15.11 1.41 -0.20
C THR A 57 -14.74 2.86 -0.55
N ILE A 58 -13.47 3.14 -0.82
CA ILE A 58 -13.01 4.48 -1.22
C ILE A 58 -13.60 4.86 -2.59
N THR A 59 -13.57 3.93 -3.55
CA THR A 59 -14.06 4.17 -4.90
C THR A 59 -15.56 4.46 -4.90
N ASP A 60 -16.34 3.73 -4.10
CA ASP A 60 -17.76 3.99 -3.90
C ASP A 60 -17.99 5.40 -3.30
N GLY A 61 -17.17 5.79 -2.32
CA GLY A 61 -17.20 7.13 -1.75
C GLY A 61 -16.91 8.25 -2.77
N VAL A 62 -15.96 8.02 -3.70
CA VAL A 62 -15.58 9.01 -4.72
C VAL A 62 -16.75 9.37 -5.63
N THR A 63 -17.60 8.41 -6.01
CA THR A 63 -18.76 8.68 -6.86
C THR A 63 -19.74 9.65 -6.18
N THR A 64 -20.01 9.42 -4.90
CA THR A 64 -20.89 10.27 -4.10
C THR A 64 -20.33 11.69 -3.98
N VAL A 65 -19.06 11.83 -3.59
CA VAL A 65 -18.41 13.14 -3.42
C VAL A 65 -18.35 13.90 -4.74
N SER A 66 -18.05 13.21 -5.85
CA SER A 66 -17.95 13.84 -7.18
C SER A 66 -19.30 14.38 -7.65
N SER A 67 -20.40 13.66 -7.37
CA SER A 67 -21.76 14.12 -7.72
C SER A 67 -22.13 15.43 -7.02
N ILE A 68 -21.74 15.59 -5.75
CA ILE A 68 -21.93 16.82 -4.98
C ILE A 68 -21.08 17.94 -5.58
N GLY A 69 -19.82 17.66 -5.92
CA GLY A 69 -18.93 18.62 -6.56
C GLY A 69 -19.50 19.18 -7.86
N LEU A 70 -20.03 18.31 -8.73
CA LEU A 70 -20.69 18.73 -9.98
C LEU A 70 -21.96 19.53 -9.73
N ALA A 71 -22.79 19.13 -8.77
CA ALA A 71 -24.01 19.86 -8.42
C ALA A 71 -23.68 21.30 -7.96
N VAL A 72 -22.70 21.46 -7.07
CA VAL A 72 -22.29 22.78 -6.57
C VAL A 72 -21.69 23.63 -7.69
N LEU A 73 -20.79 23.05 -8.51
CA LEU A 73 -20.20 23.77 -9.64
C LEU A 73 -21.25 24.23 -10.65
N SER A 74 -22.27 23.40 -10.91
CA SER A 74 -23.36 23.77 -11.83
C SER A 74 -24.11 25.03 -11.37
N LEU A 75 -24.40 25.15 -10.07
CA LEU A 75 -25.06 26.32 -9.50
C LEU A 75 -24.18 27.57 -9.61
N VAL A 76 -22.89 27.44 -9.30
CA VAL A 76 -21.92 28.55 -9.36
C VAL A 76 -21.83 29.12 -10.78
N VAL A 77 -21.82 28.25 -11.80
CA VAL A 77 -21.78 28.67 -13.21
C VAL A 77 -23.04 29.46 -13.58
N VAL A 78 -24.23 28.97 -13.23
CA VAL A 78 -25.50 29.65 -13.52
C VAL A 78 -25.54 31.05 -12.89
N ILE A 79 -25.15 31.17 -11.62
CA ILE A 79 -25.10 32.46 -10.91
C ILE A 79 -24.12 33.41 -11.60
N LYS A 80 -22.96 32.90 -12.02
CA LYS A 80 -21.94 33.73 -12.66
C LYS A 80 -22.40 34.26 -14.02
N VAL A 81 -23.04 33.42 -14.83
CA VAL A 81 -23.62 33.82 -16.12
C VAL A 81 -24.70 34.89 -15.91
N PHE A 82 -25.59 34.72 -14.94
CA PHE A 82 -26.61 35.73 -14.62
C PHE A 82 -25.98 37.07 -14.22
N LYS A 83 -24.94 37.05 -13.37
CA LYS A 83 -24.26 38.28 -12.94
C LYS A 83 -23.58 38.99 -14.10
N TRP A 84 -22.98 38.24 -15.03
CA TRP A 84 -22.39 38.78 -16.24
C TRP A 84 -23.44 39.41 -17.16
N ALA A 85 -24.56 38.72 -17.40
CA ALA A 85 -25.67 39.25 -18.20
C ALA A 85 -26.23 40.55 -17.61
N ARG A 86 -26.43 40.60 -16.29
CA ARG A 86 -26.90 41.82 -15.60
C ARG A 86 -25.87 42.95 -15.64
N SER A 87 -24.58 42.65 -15.58
CA SER A 87 -23.53 43.68 -15.64
C SER A 87 -23.29 44.21 -17.06
N ALA A 88 -23.73 43.47 -18.09
CA ALA A 88 -23.65 43.88 -19.48
C ALA A 88 -24.86 44.72 -19.93
N MET A 89 -25.95 44.72 -19.16
CA MET A 89 -27.12 45.61 -19.32
C MET A 89 -26.98 46.86 -18.45
#